data_AF-A0A3D2INK5-F1
#
_entry.id   AF-A0A3D2INK5-F1
#
_cell.length_a   1.000
_cell.length_b   1.000
_cell.length_c   1.000
_cell.angle_alpha   90.00
_cell.angle_beta   90.00
_cell.angle_gamma   90.00
#
_symmetry.space_group_name_H-M   'P 1'
#
loop_
_entity.id
_entity.type
_entity.pdbx_description
1 polymer ?
#
loop_
_entity_poly.entity_id
_entity_poly.type
_entity_poly.pdbx_seq_one_letter_code
_entity_poly.pdbx_strand_id
1 'polypeptide(L)'
;MINIKIEGIEYQVQEGLTILEAAKACGYEIPSLCAFNHGECNQGSCRACLVEATGARGLVASCVYPVSEGMEIRISTPKAVEARRRSVELLLSNHNKNCQQCDKNGHCELLHVAQLVGARDDAFNGTHSEVFVDRLAPGLVRDTSKCILCGRCVARCQNAHGLGILGFENRGFSTIVSPAQNRSFADSPCIQCGQCVNVCPTGALMEHSEIDKIDAAFKAGKHVIAQAAPAVRAALGEEFGYPIGTPVTGKMAAAMRRLGFERVYDVNFGADLTIMEEGTELLHRLTEGGVLPMITSCSPGWVNYAEYNYGDLLPHLSSCKSPHQMQGAIIKSWWAQQHNVDPKDVFVVSVMPCVAKKFE
;
A
#
# COMPACT_ATOMS: atom_id res chain seq x y z
N MET A 1 -25.39 -23.92 3.55
CA MET A 1 -24.23 -24.60 4.18
C MET A 1 -23.99 -25.86 3.39
N ILE A 2 -22.73 -26.20 3.12
CA ILE A 2 -22.34 -27.42 2.44
C ILE A 2 -21.36 -28.22 3.30
N ASN A 3 -21.42 -29.55 3.22
CA ASN A 3 -20.52 -30.44 3.95
C ASN A 3 -19.26 -30.69 3.11
N ILE A 4 -18.11 -30.47 3.72
CA ILE A 4 -16.80 -30.73 3.12
C ILE A 4 -15.94 -31.51 4.10
N LYS A 5 -14.86 -32.13 3.59
CA LYS A 5 -13.86 -32.81 4.39
C LYS A 5 -12.49 -32.20 4.14
N ILE A 6 -11.80 -31.74 5.18
CA ILE A 6 -10.44 -31.20 5.08
C ILE A 6 -9.53 -32.08 5.93
N GLU A 7 -8.48 -32.66 5.33
CA GLU A 7 -7.55 -33.57 6.02
C GLU A 7 -8.27 -34.71 6.75
N GLY A 8 -9.35 -35.22 6.16
CA GLY A 8 -10.14 -36.31 6.74
C GLY A 8 -11.12 -35.88 7.85
N ILE A 9 -11.20 -34.59 8.19
CA ILE A 9 -12.13 -34.05 9.20
C ILE A 9 -13.31 -33.37 8.52
N GLU A 10 -14.53 -33.64 8.98
CA GLU A 10 -15.77 -33.09 8.44
C GLU A 10 -16.03 -31.67 8.96
N TYR A 11 -16.44 -30.77 8.06
CA TYR A 11 -16.80 -29.40 8.36
C TYR A 11 -18.03 -28.98 7.58
N GLN A 12 -18.74 -27.97 8.10
CA GLN A 12 -19.79 -27.26 7.38
C GLN A 12 -19.34 -25.83 7.10
N VAL A 13 -19.39 -25.44 5.83
CA VAL A 13 -19.02 -24.09 5.40
C VAL A 13 -20.14 -23.43 4.61
N GLN A 14 -20.07 -22.11 4.49
CA GLN A 14 -20.99 -21.35 3.65
C GLN A 14 -20.79 -21.73 2.17
N GLU A 15 -21.88 -21.82 1.43
CA GLU A 15 -21.84 -22.04 -0.02
C GLU A 15 -21.26 -20.81 -0.74
N GLY A 16 -20.56 -21.02 -1.85
CA GLY A 16 -19.97 -19.95 -2.67
C GLY A 16 -18.56 -19.53 -2.26
N LEU A 17 -18.00 -20.11 -1.20
CA LEU A 17 -16.60 -19.90 -0.83
C LEU A 17 -15.64 -20.62 -1.80
N THR A 18 -14.43 -20.11 -1.92
CA THR A 18 -13.30 -20.85 -2.49
C THR A 18 -12.74 -21.85 -1.47
N ILE A 19 -11.98 -22.85 -1.92
CA ILE A 19 -11.28 -23.79 -1.01
C ILE A 19 -10.39 -23.02 -0.04
N LEU A 20 -9.70 -21.96 -0.48
CA LEU A 20 -8.83 -21.13 0.36
C LEU A 20 -9.61 -20.48 1.52
N GLU A 21 -10.77 -19.90 1.22
CA GLU A 21 -11.63 -19.23 2.20
C GLU A 21 -12.28 -20.22 3.16
N ALA A 22 -12.79 -21.34 2.63
CA ALA A 22 -13.35 -22.42 3.42
C ALA A 22 -12.32 -23.02 4.39
N ALA A 23 -11.10 -23.30 3.91
CA ALA A 23 -10.01 -23.78 4.74
C ALA A 23 -9.66 -22.79 5.87
N LYS A 24 -9.59 -21.49 5.55
CA LYS A 24 -9.34 -20.43 6.54
C LYS A 24 -10.46 -20.37 7.60
N ALA A 25 -11.72 -20.49 7.19
CA ALA A 25 -12.85 -20.51 8.12
C ALA A 25 -12.82 -21.74 9.07
N CYS A 26 -12.27 -22.86 8.60
CA CYS A 26 -12.07 -24.07 9.40
C CYS A 26 -10.76 -24.07 10.21
N GLY A 27 -9.98 -22.98 10.21
CA GLY A 27 -8.73 -22.87 10.98
C GLY A 27 -7.48 -23.43 10.29
N TYR A 28 -7.54 -23.76 8.99
CA TYR A 28 -6.37 -24.17 8.21
C TYR A 28 -5.74 -22.99 7.48
N GLU A 29 -4.42 -22.96 7.48
CA GLU A 29 -3.64 -21.99 6.71
C GLU A 29 -3.08 -22.65 5.44
N ILE A 30 -3.58 -22.23 4.29
CA ILE A 30 -3.01 -22.60 2.98
C ILE A 30 -2.14 -21.41 2.51
N PRO A 31 -0.84 -21.62 2.21
CA PRO A 31 0.03 -20.55 1.72
C PRO A 31 -0.56 -19.92 0.45
N SER A 32 -0.53 -18.59 0.35
CA SER A 32 -0.99 -17.87 -0.84
C SER A 32 -0.27 -16.54 -0.98
N LEU A 33 -0.14 -16.03 -2.21
CA LEU A 33 0.56 -14.76 -2.49
C LEU A 33 -0.27 -13.83 -3.36
N CYS A 34 -0.74 -14.32 -4.52
CA CYS A 34 -1.52 -13.52 -5.46
C CYS A 34 -3.00 -13.36 -5.05
N ALA A 35 -3.48 -14.18 -4.10
CA ALA A 35 -4.82 -14.08 -3.56
C ALA A 35 -4.88 -12.92 -2.56
N PHE A 36 -5.80 -11.99 -2.76
CA PHE A 36 -5.95 -10.82 -1.88
C PHE A 36 -7.41 -10.37 -1.77
N ASN A 37 -7.75 -9.87 -0.58
CA ASN A 37 -9.01 -9.21 -0.23
C ASN A 37 -10.26 -9.90 -0.78
N HIS A 38 -10.54 -11.12 -0.32
CA HIS A 38 -11.77 -11.87 -0.63
C HIS A 38 -12.09 -11.99 -2.13
N GLY A 39 -11.04 -12.08 -2.96
CA GLY A 39 -11.20 -12.25 -4.40
C GLY A 39 -11.17 -10.98 -5.24
N GLU A 40 -10.87 -9.81 -4.66
CA GLU A 40 -10.49 -8.64 -5.48
C GLU A 40 -9.33 -8.97 -6.44
N CYS A 41 -8.41 -9.83 -6.01
CA CYS A 41 -7.42 -10.43 -6.88
C CYS A 41 -7.26 -11.91 -6.55
N ASN A 42 -7.80 -12.80 -7.40
CA ASN A 42 -7.62 -14.26 -7.31
C ASN A 42 -7.28 -14.82 -8.71
N GLN A 43 -6.03 -14.66 -9.15
CA GLN A 43 -5.61 -15.11 -10.48
C GLN A 43 -5.14 -16.57 -10.53
N GLY A 44 -4.93 -17.20 -9.36
CA GLY A 44 -4.31 -18.53 -9.28
C GLY A 44 -2.90 -18.60 -9.87
N SER A 45 -2.27 -17.46 -10.16
CA SER A 45 -1.04 -17.36 -10.95
C SER A 45 0.21 -17.81 -10.20
N CYS A 46 0.31 -17.48 -8.91
CA CYS A 46 1.49 -17.80 -8.09
C CYS A 46 1.64 -19.29 -7.74
N ARG A 47 0.56 -20.08 -7.83
CA ARG A 47 0.52 -21.51 -7.49
C ARG A 47 1.03 -21.89 -6.08
N ALA A 48 1.16 -20.93 -5.17
CA ALA A 48 1.52 -21.20 -3.77
C ALA A 48 0.40 -21.92 -2.97
N CYS A 49 -0.85 -21.87 -3.47
CA CYS A 49 -2.05 -22.39 -2.81
C CYS A 49 -2.55 -23.73 -3.38
N LEU A 50 -1.65 -24.53 -3.97
CA LEU A 50 -2.02 -25.80 -4.58
C LEU A 50 -2.42 -26.85 -3.54
N VAL A 51 -3.54 -27.52 -3.78
CA VAL A 51 -4.10 -28.60 -2.94
C VAL A 51 -4.68 -29.73 -3.82
N GLU A 52 -4.91 -30.90 -3.23
CA GLU A 52 -5.73 -31.95 -3.85
C GLU A 52 -7.18 -31.80 -3.44
N ALA A 53 -8.11 -31.96 -4.39
CA ALA A 53 -9.54 -31.93 -4.14
C ALA A 53 -10.28 -33.00 -4.96
N THR A 54 -11.38 -33.53 -4.43
CA THR A 54 -12.23 -34.49 -5.15
C THR A 54 -12.71 -33.92 -6.49
N GLY A 55 -12.72 -34.77 -7.53
CA GLY A 55 -13.16 -34.41 -8.88
C GLY A 55 -12.06 -33.78 -9.76
N ALA A 56 -10.93 -33.35 -9.18
CA ALA A 56 -9.79 -32.85 -9.96
C ALA A 56 -8.80 -33.98 -10.28
N ARG A 57 -8.34 -34.04 -11.54
CA ARG A 57 -7.28 -35.00 -11.97
C ARG A 57 -5.89 -34.66 -11.42
N GLY A 58 -5.70 -33.43 -10.93
CA GLY A 58 -4.41 -32.91 -10.47
C GLY A 58 -4.58 -31.93 -9.31
N LEU A 59 -3.51 -31.20 -9.01
CA LEU A 59 -3.56 -30.13 -8.01
C LEU A 59 -4.37 -28.95 -8.53
N VAL A 60 -5.19 -28.38 -7.65
CA VAL A 60 -6.01 -27.19 -7.94
C VAL A 60 -5.52 -26.01 -7.12
N ALA A 61 -5.63 -24.80 -7.66
CA ALA A 61 -5.34 -23.59 -6.92
C ALA A 61 -6.53 -23.26 -6.00
N SER A 62 -6.34 -23.37 -4.69
CA SER A 62 -7.44 -23.24 -3.73
C SER A 62 -8.10 -21.86 -3.72
N CYS A 63 -7.39 -20.81 -4.16
CA CYS A 63 -7.90 -19.44 -4.19
C CYS A 63 -8.94 -19.15 -5.27
N VAL A 64 -9.09 -20.02 -6.28
CA VAL A 64 -10.06 -19.85 -7.37
C VAL A 64 -11.02 -21.02 -7.52
N TYR A 65 -10.72 -22.13 -6.84
CA TYR A 65 -11.53 -23.34 -6.96
C TYR A 65 -12.68 -23.28 -5.93
N PRO A 66 -13.95 -23.30 -6.36
CA PRO A 66 -15.10 -23.25 -5.45
C PRO A 66 -15.26 -24.56 -4.68
N VAL A 67 -15.76 -24.48 -3.45
CA VAL A 67 -16.16 -25.68 -2.70
C VAL A 67 -17.51 -26.23 -3.20
N SER A 68 -17.70 -27.55 -3.13
CA SER A 68 -18.95 -28.23 -3.48
C SER A 68 -19.32 -29.26 -2.41
N GLU A 69 -20.60 -29.63 -2.36
CA GLU A 69 -21.09 -30.65 -1.42
C GLU A 69 -20.30 -31.98 -1.55
N GLY A 70 -19.92 -32.54 -0.41
CA GLY A 70 -19.16 -33.80 -0.34
C GLY A 70 -17.70 -33.70 -0.82
N MET A 71 -17.18 -32.49 -1.04
CA MET A 71 -15.79 -32.30 -1.49
C MET A 71 -14.80 -32.70 -0.39
N GLU A 72 -13.82 -33.53 -0.73
CA GLU A 72 -12.67 -33.85 0.13
C GLU A 72 -11.44 -33.10 -0.36
N ILE A 73 -10.80 -32.38 0.56
CA ILE A 73 -9.65 -31.50 0.35
C ILE A 73 -8.49 -32.03 1.16
N ARG A 74 -7.35 -32.25 0.50
CA ARG A 74 -6.09 -32.66 1.12
C ARG A 74 -5.04 -31.61 0.82
N ILE A 75 -4.64 -30.88 1.85
CA ILE A 75 -3.73 -29.73 1.80
C ILE A 75 -2.28 -30.21 1.86
N SER A 76 -1.99 -31.19 2.70
CA SER A 76 -0.62 -31.59 3.10
C SER A 76 -0.11 -32.84 2.38
N THR A 77 -0.70 -33.20 1.22
CA THR A 77 -0.19 -34.34 0.45
C THR A 77 1.25 -34.07 -0.01
N PRO A 78 2.13 -35.11 -0.09
CA PRO A 78 3.51 -34.92 -0.56
C PRO A 78 3.58 -34.19 -1.91
N LYS A 79 2.66 -34.51 -2.81
CA LYS A 79 2.52 -33.88 -4.13
C LYS A 79 2.19 -32.39 -4.03
N ALA A 80 1.22 -32.01 -3.18
CA ALA A 80 0.85 -30.61 -2.98
C ALA A 80 1.96 -29.81 -2.31
N VAL A 81 2.64 -30.39 -1.31
CA VAL A 81 3.78 -29.75 -0.62
C VAL A 81 4.93 -29.50 -1.59
N GLU A 82 5.32 -30.50 -2.38
CA GLU A 82 6.40 -30.37 -3.36
C GLU A 82 6.09 -29.33 -4.43
N ALA A 83 4.86 -29.34 -4.97
CA ALA A 83 4.45 -28.38 -6.00
C ALA A 83 4.44 -26.93 -5.48
N ARG A 84 3.96 -26.71 -4.24
CA ARG A 84 3.99 -25.39 -3.60
C ARG A 84 5.42 -24.91 -3.39
N ARG A 85 6.30 -25.77 -2.87
CA ARG A 85 7.73 -25.47 -2.71
C ARG A 85 8.35 -25.07 -4.05
N ARG A 86 8.17 -25.89 -5.10
CA ARG A 86 8.74 -25.64 -6.42
C ARG A 86 8.24 -24.34 -7.06
N SER A 87 6.96 -24.03 -6.85
CA SER A 87 6.36 -22.77 -7.33
C SER A 87 7.05 -21.56 -6.68
N VAL A 88 7.28 -21.61 -5.37
CA VAL A 88 7.95 -20.51 -4.66
C VAL A 88 9.44 -20.44 -5.00
N GLU A 89 10.13 -21.57 -5.16
CA GLU A 89 11.53 -21.62 -5.64
C GLU A 89 11.70 -20.96 -7.01
N LEU A 90 10.73 -21.14 -7.93
CA LEU A 90 10.71 -20.45 -9.23
C LEU A 90 10.46 -18.94 -9.12
N LEU A 91 9.66 -18.48 -8.14
CA LEU A 91 9.51 -17.06 -7.87
C LEU A 91 10.83 -16.47 -7.35
N LEU A 92 11.51 -17.20 -6.45
CA LEU A 92 12.79 -16.78 -5.86
C LEU A 92 13.94 -16.76 -6.88
N SER A 93 13.90 -17.60 -7.92
CA SER A 93 14.98 -17.69 -8.91
C SER A 93 15.15 -16.42 -9.74
N ASN A 94 14.10 -15.60 -9.87
CA ASN A 94 14.15 -14.31 -10.58
C ASN A 94 14.00 -13.10 -9.64
N HIS A 95 13.94 -13.32 -8.33
CA HIS A 95 13.74 -12.27 -7.33
C HIS A 95 15.08 -11.81 -6.74
N ASN A 96 15.22 -10.50 -6.51
CA ASN A 96 16.35 -9.95 -5.77
C ASN A 96 16.19 -10.21 -4.27
N LYS A 97 17.04 -11.08 -3.73
CA LYS A 97 16.98 -11.60 -2.35
C LYS A 97 17.78 -10.79 -1.33
N ASN A 98 18.09 -9.53 -1.60
CA ASN A 98 18.77 -8.65 -0.66
C ASN A 98 17.83 -8.17 0.48
N CYS A 99 17.39 -9.11 1.32
CA CYS A 99 16.42 -8.86 2.38
C CYS A 99 16.94 -7.87 3.44
N GLN A 100 18.26 -7.80 3.66
CA GLN A 100 18.85 -6.89 4.66
C GLN A 100 18.69 -5.42 4.30
N GLN A 101 18.61 -5.10 3.00
CA GLN A 101 18.43 -3.73 2.49
C GLN A 101 17.00 -3.45 2.02
N CYS A 102 16.07 -4.37 2.31
CA CYS A 102 14.69 -4.24 1.86
C CYS A 102 13.80 -3.78 3.03
N ASP A 103 13.13 -2.64 2.87
CA ASP A 103 12.24 -2.07 3.90
C ASP A 103 11.03 -2.98 4.20
N LYS A 104 10.69 -3.91 3.29
CA LYS A 104 9.64 -4.92 3.52
C LYS A 104 10.11 -6.08 4.42
N ASN A 105 11.38 -6.11 4.84
CA ASN A 105 11.88 -7.18 5.70
C ASN A 105 11.08 -7.23 7.03
N GLY A 106 10.82 -8.43 7.53
CA GLY A 106 9.89 -8.67 8.66
C GLY A 106 8.41 -8.70 8.27
N HIS A 107 8.00 -8.03 7.18
CA HIS A 107 6.61 -7.95 6.72
C HIS A 107 6.41 -8.49 5.27
N CYS A 108 7.42 -9.15 4.70
CA CYS A 108 7.39 -9.65 3.33
C CYS A 108 6.64 -10.99 3.26
N GLU A 109 5.49 -10.99 2.58
CA GLU A 109 4.66 -12.19 2.43
C GLU A 109 5.36 -13.28 1.62
N LEU A 110 6.18 -12.91 0.61
CA LEU A 110 6.98 -13.89 -0.14
C LEU A 110 8.00 -14.60 0.76
N LEU A 111 8.67 -13.85 1.65
CA LEU A 111 9.64 -14.42 2.58
C LEU A 111 8.95 -15.36 3.57
N HIS A 112 7.80 -14.94 4.12
CA HIS A 112 6.99 -15.77 5.01
C HIS A 112 6.53 -17.07 4.33
N VAL A 113 5.96 -16.98 3.12
CA VAL A 113 5.53 -18.16 2.35
C VAL A 113 6.70 -19.06 1.97
N ALA A 114 7.85 -18.50 1.61
CA ALA A 114 9.07 -19.27 1.33
C ALA A 114 9.53 -20.08 2.54
N GLN A 115 9.50 -19.49 3.74
CA GLN A 115 9.80 -20.19 4.98
C GLN A 115 8.77 -21.29 5.27
N LEU A 116 7.47 -20.98 5.12
CA LEU A 116 6.37 -21.91 5.38
C LEU A 116 6.42 -23.17 4.51
N VAL A 117 6.78 -23.05 3.23
CA VAL A 117 6.89 -24.20 2.31
C VAL A 117 8.28 -24.85 2.31
N GLY A 118 9.26 -24.25 2.99
CA GLY A 118 10.67 -24.65 2.97
C GLY A 118 11.30 -24.52 1.59
N ALA A 119 11.02 -23.43 0.88
CA ALA A 119 11.64 -23.13 -0.42
C ALA A 119 13.11 -22.72 -0.22
N ARG A 120 13.97 -23.25 -1.09
CA ARG A 120 15.39 -22.89 -1.13
C ARG A 120 15.66 -21.93 -2.27
N ASP A 121 16.56 -20.99 -2.03
CA ASP A 121 16.76 -19.87 -2.93
C ASP A 121 17.76 -20.16 -4.07
N ASP A 122 18.49 -21.27 -3.98
CA ASP A 122 19.46 -21.80 -4.95
C ASP A 122 18.93 -22.99 -5.76
N ALA A 123 17.67 -23.39 -5.54
CA ALA A 123 17.05 -24.57 -6.16
C ALA A 123 16.90 -24.46 -7.68
N PHE A 124 16.91 -23.24 -8.21
CA PHE A 124 16.98 -22.93 -9.63
C PHE A 124 17.88 -21.73 -9.85
N ASN A 125 18.79 -21.86 -10.82
CA ASN A 125 19.66 -20.77 -11.27
C ASN A 125 19.43 -20.58 -12.77
N GLY A 126 19.48 -19.34 -13.23
CA GLY A 126 19.25 -19.02 -14.62
C GLY A 126 19.44 -17.53 -14.92
N THR A 127 18.99 -17.13 -16.10
CA THR A 127 18.93 -15.72 -16.47
C THR A 127 17.96 -14.98 -15.57
N HIS A 128 18.27 -13.72 -15.28
CA HIS A 128 17.38 -12.79 -14.58
C HIS A 128 16.73 -11.83 -15.58
N SER A 129 15.50 -11.41 -15.29
CA SER A 129 14.84 -10.35 -16.04
C SER A 129 15.62 -9.04 -15.88
N GLU A 130 15.52 -8.17 -16.89
CA GLU A 130 16.10 -6.83 -16.82
C GLU A 130 15.50 -6.04 -15.64
N VAL A 131 16.38 -5.42 -14.86
CA VAL A 131 16.00 -4.69 -13.66
C VAL A 131 15.76 -3.22 -14.01
N PHE A 132 14.61 -2.72 -13.62
CA PHE A 132 14.24 -1.33 -13.73
C PHE A 132 13.80 -0.82 -12.36
N VAL A 133 14.41 0.28 -11.92
CA VAL A 133 14.09 0.94 -10.65
C VAL A 133 13.66 2.37 -10.93
N ASP A 134 12.37 2.65 -10.74
CA ASP A 134 11.78 3.99 -10.84
C ASP A 134 11.72 4.64 -9.46
N ARG A 135 12.30 5.84 -9.37
CA ARG A 135 12.31 6.68 -8.16
C ARG A 135 11.95 8.14 -8.47
N LEU A 136 11.45 8.43 -9.68
CA LEU A 136 11.22 9.82 -10.09
C LEU A 136 9.96 10.40 -9.44
N ALA A 137 8.95 9.57 -9.17
CA ALA A 137 7.75 10.02 -8.48
C ALA A 137 8.03 10.30 -6.99
N PRO A 138 7.62 11.46 -6.44
CA PRO A 138 7.90 11.81 -5.05
C PRO A 138 7.28 10.86 -4.02
N GLY A 139 6.15 10.23 -4.34
CA GLY A 139 5.44 9.33 -3.43
C GLY A 139 5.80 7.85 -3.57
N LEU A 140 6.27 7.41 -4.74
CA LEU A 140 6.30 5.99 -5.12
C LEU A 140 7.64 5.56 -5.68
N VAL A 141 8.07 4.36 -5.28
CA VAL A 141 9.22 3.65 -5.83
C VAL A 141 8.76 2.33 -6.43
N ARG A 142 9.24 2.02 -7.65
CA ARG A 142 9.05 0.72 -8.30
C ARG A 142 10.38 0.04 -8.51
N ASP A 143 10.53 -1.19 -8.04
CA ASP A 143 11.69 -2.04 -8.26
C ASP A 143 11.24 -3.37 -8.88
N THR A 144 11.48 -3.54 -10.19
CA THR A 144 11.03 -4.76 -10.90
C THR A 144 11.77 -6.01 -10.44
N SER A 145 12.98 -5.88 -9.88
CA SER A 145 13.77 -7.02 -9.39
C SER A 145 13.11 -7.72 -8.20
N LYS A 146 12.22 -7.04 -7.49
CA LYS A 146 11.46 -7.58 -6.35
C LYS A 146 10.04 -8.01 -6.73
N CYS A 147 9.62 -7.81 -7.98
CA CYS A 147 8.28 -8.13 -8.43
C CYS A 147 8.12 -9.64 -8.67
N ILE A 148 7.02 -10.22 -8.19
CA ILE A 148 6.65 -11.63 -8.45
C ILE A 148 5.49 -11.78 -9.44
N LEU A 149 5.16 -10.71 -10.17
CA LEU A 149 4.10 -10.68 -11.19
C LEU A 149 2.74 -11.21 -10.68
N CYS A 150 2.43 -11.00 -9.40
CA CYS A 150 1.22 -11.54 -8.77
C CYS A 150 -0.08 -10.84 -9.22
N GLY A 151 0.01 -9.62 -9.77
CA GLY A 151 -1.15 -8.87 -10.27
C GLY A 151 -1.97 -8.14 -9.20
N ARG A 152 -1.65 -8.25 -7.90
CA ARG A 152 -2.39 -7.57 -6.82
C ARG A 152 -2.46 -6.05 -7.02
N CYS A 153 -1.33 -5.44 -7.37
CA CYS A 153 -1.25 -4.00 -7.62
C CYS A 153 -2.02 -3.56 -8.87
N VAL A 154 -2.05 -4.39 -9.92
CA VAL A 154 -2.83 -4.15 -11.15
C VAL A 154 -4.33 -4.16 -10.83
N ALA A 155 -4.82 -5.22 -10.19
CA ALA A 155 -6.21 -5.34 -9.79
C ALA A 155 -6.63 -4.21 -8.85
N ARG A 156 -5.80 -3.88 -7.85
CA ARG A 156 -6.12 -2.80 -6.90
C ARG A 156 -6.09 -1.42 -7.56
N CYS A 157 -5.19 -1.16 -8.50
CA CYS A 157 -5.14 0.11 -9.22
C CYS A 157 -6.41 0.33 -10.05
N GLN A 158 -6.95 -0.72 -10.67
CA GLN A 158 -8.23 -0.68 -11.35
C GLN A 158 -9.40 -0.52 -10.36
N ASN A 159 -9.46 -1.35 -9.31
CA ASN A 159 -10.64 -1.43 -8.45
C ASN A 159 -10.76 -0.29 -7.43
N ALA A 160 -9.65 0.37 -7.06
CA ALA A 160 -9.68 1.43 -6.06
C ALA A 160 -10.31 2.73 -6.61
N HIS A 161 -9.90 3.18 -7.79
CA HIS A 161 -10.31 4.48 -8.36
C HIS A 161 -10.67 4.42 -9.85
N GLY A 162 -10.65 3.23 -10.47
CA GLY A 162 -11.00 3.06 -11.89
C GLY A 162 -9.91 3.48 -12.89
N LEU A 163 -8.74 3.93 -12.43
CA LEU A 163 -7.70 4.50 -13.29
C LEU A 163 -6.91 3.45 -14.10
N GLY A 164 -6.65 2.27 -13.54
CA GLY A 164 -5.97 1.19 -14.27
C GLY A 164 -4.55 1.55 -14.75
N ILE A 165 -3.81 2.39 -14.01
CA ILE A 165 -2.47 2.85 -14.41
C ILE A 165 -1.49 1.70 -14.58
N LEU A 166 -1.54 0.69 -13.71
CA LEU A 166 -0.64 -0.46 -13.76
C LEU A 166 -1.22 -1.58 -14.62
N GLY A 167 -0.42 -2.12 -15.54
CA GLY A 167 -0.74 -3.29 -16.35
C GLY A 167 0.44 -4.25 -16.46
N PHE A 168 0.22 -5.39 -17.10
CA PHE A 168 1.29 -6.30 -17.53
C PHE A 168 1.75 -5.90 -18.92
N GLU A 169 3.01 -5.47 -19.05
CA GLU A 169 3.64 -5.17 -20.33
C GLU A 169 4.55 -6.33 -20.76
N ASN A 170 4.86 -6.39 -22.07
CA ASN A 170 5.65 -7.44 -22.71
C ASN A 170 5.01 -8.85 -22.57
N ARG A 171 5.80 -9.90 -22.84
CA ARG A 171 5.36 -11.30 -22.77
C ARG A 171 6.49 -12.22 -22.30
N GLY A 172 6.11 -13.37 -21.76
CA GLY A 172 7.04 -14.43 -21.35
C GLY A 172 8.00 -13.94 -20.27
N PHE A 173 9.29 -14.23 -20.44
CA PHE A 173 10.33 -13.89 -19.47
C PHE A 173 10.58 -12.38 -19.30
N SER A 174 10.18 -11.56 -20.28
CA SER A 174 10.33 -10.10 -20.27
C SER A 174 9.13 -9.36 -19.66
N THR A 175 8.14 -10.10 -19.13
CA THR A 175 6.91 -9.51 -18.57
C THR A 175 7.24 -8.65 -17.36
N ILE A 176 6.69 -7.44 -17.31
CA ILE A 176 6.82 -6.52 -16.18
C ILE A 176 5.47 -5.94 -15.80
N VAL A 177 5.33 -5.50 -14.55
CA VAL A 177 4.22 -4.66 -14.13
C VAL A 177 4.66 -3.20 -14.16
N SER A 178 3.98 -2.38 -14.94
CA SER A 178 4.34 -0.98 -15.12
C SER A 178 3.15 -0.13 -15.60
N PRO A 179 3.27 1.21 -15.52
CA PRO A 179 2.52 2.09 -16.40
C PRO A 179 2.76 1.77 -17.88
N ALA A 180 1.82 2.17 -18.75
CA ALA A 180 1.91 1.95 -20.19
C ALA A 180 3.25 2.43 -20.76
N GLN A 181 3.89 1.62 -21.61
CA GLN A 181 5.22 1.91 -22.18
C GLN A 181 6.35 1.97 -21.15
N ASN A 182 6.18 1.31 -19.99
CA ASN A 182 7.14 1.28 -18.89
C ASN A 182 7.60 2.66 -18.37
N ARG A 183 6.78 3.70 -18.56
CA ARG A 183 7.08 5.06 -18.09
C ARG A 183 7.14 5.14 -16.56
N SER A 184 7.72 6.24 -16.07
CA SER A 184 7.69 6.54 -14.63
C SER A 184 6.27 6.83 -14.16
N PHE A 185 5.99 6.58 -12.89
CA PHE A 185 4.78 7.10 -12.26
C PHE A 185 4.67 8.64 -12.36
N ALA A 186 5.80 9.35 -12.35
CA ALA A 186 5.85 10.81 -12.48
C ALA A 186 5.34 11.30 -13.84
N ASP A 187 5.51 10.50 -14.90
CA ASP A 187 5.15 10.84 -16.29
C ASP A 187 3.87 10.14 -16.75
N SER A 188 3.07 9.66 -15.80
CA SER A 188 1.82 8.95 -16.03
C SER A 188 0.67 9.67 -15.32
N PRO A 189 -0.60 9.44 -15.71
CA PRO A 189 -1.76 9.97 -14.99
C PRO A 189 -1.98 9.27 -13.63
N CYS A 190 -0.90 8.87 -12.96
CA CYS A 190 -0.89 8.29 -11.63
C CYS A 190 -1.15 9.38 -10.59
N ILE A 191 -2.23 9.22 -9.83
CA ILE A 191 -2.57 10.14 -8.73
C ILE A 191 -1.76 9.87 -7.45
N GLN A 192 -0.76 8.98 -7.51
CA GLN A 192 0.13 8.61 -6.40
C GLN A 192 -0.61 8.21 -5.10
N CYS A 193 -1.80 7.58 -5.20
CA CYS A 193 -2.61 7.22 -4.04
C CYS A 193 -2.03 6.12 -3.13
N GLY A 194 -0.99 5.39 -3.59
CA GLY A 194 -0.33 4.34 -2.81
C GLY A 194 -1.12 3.05 -2.61
N GLN A 195 -2.33 2.92 -3.18
CA GLN A 195 -3.13 1.69 -3.04
C GLN A 195 -2.42 0.45 -3.59
N CYS A 196 -1.57 0.61 -4.61
CA CYS A 196 -0.74 -0.46 -5.16
C CYS A 196 0.39 -0.90 -4.20
N VAL A 197 0.92 0.01 -3.37
CA VAL A 197 1.94 -0.28 -2.34
C VAL A 197 1.33 -1.11 -1.22
N ASN A 198 0.14 -0.71 -0.74
CA ASN A 198 -0.58 -1.39 0.34
C ASN A 198 -0.86 -2.87 0.05
N VAL A 199 -1.02 -3.21 -1.23
CA VAL A 199 -1.32 -4.59 -1.65
C VAL A 199 -0.11 -5.32 -2.21
N CYS A 200 1.09 -4.73 -2.22
CA CYS A 200 2.28 -5.43 -2.72
C CYS A 200 2.78 -6.44 -1.68
N PRO A 201 2.87 -7.75 -2.00
CA PRO A 201 3.36 -8.78 -1.07
C PRO A 201 4.88 -8.73 -0.86
N THR A 202 5.61 -7.95 -1.67
CA THR A 202 7.07 -7.84 -1.65
C THR A 202 7.50 -6.37 -1.57
N GLY A 203 8.80 -6.09 -1.68
CA GLY A 203 9.34 -4.73 -1.79
C GLY A 203 9.34 -4.14 -3.20
N ALA A 204 8.50 -4.63 -4.11
CA ALA A 204 8.49 -4.18 -5.52
C ALA A 204 7.84 -2.81 -5.72
N LEU A 205 6.87 -2.47 -4.88
CA LEU A 205 6.23 -1.16 -4.82
C LEU A 205 6.30 -0.68 -3.38
N MET A 206 6.95 0.45 -3.16
CA MET A 206 7.16 1.05 -1.85
C MET A 206 6.89 2.56 -1.93
N GLU A 207 6.69 3.19 -0.78
CA GLU A 207 6.76 4.64 -0.65
C GLU A 207 8.19 5.16 -0.81
N HIS A 208 8.34 6.40 -1.28
CA HIS A 208 9.64 7.04 -1.28
C HIS A 208 10.03 7.48 0.12
N SER A 209 11.13 6.93 0.66
CA SER A 209 11.65 7.34 1.97
C SER A 209 12.14 8.79 1.95
N GLU A 210 11.89 9.50 3.04
CA GLU A 210 12.39 10.87 3.26
C GLU A 210 13.16 11.01 4.58
N ILE A 211 13.49 9.89 5.22
CA ILE A 211 14.21 9.85 6.50
C ILE A 211 15.56 10.56 6.37
N ASP A 212 16.30 10.34 5.27
CA ASP A 212 17.59 10.99 5.02
C ASP A 212 17.50 12.53 5.01
N LYS A 213 16.38 13.09 4.52
CA LYS A 213 16.15 14.54 4.53
C LYS A 213 15.96 15.05 5.96
N ILE A 214 15.29 14.27 6.81
CA ILE A 214 15.07 14.58 8.22
C ILE A 214 16.40 14.50 8.99
N ASP A 215 17.20 13.46 8.76
CA ASP A 215 18.51 13.29 9.37
C ASP A 215 19.47 14.44 8.97
N ALA A 216 19.42 14.86 7.70
CA ALA A 216 20.19 16.02 7.23
C ALA A 216 19.75 17.31 7.92
N ALA A 217 18.44 17.51 8.14
CA ALA A 217 17.93 18.66 8.88
C ALA A 217 18.39 18.68 10.33
N PHE A 218 18.39 17.53 11.02
CA PHE A 218 18.94 17.40 12.36
C PHE A 218 20.44 17.71 12.41
N LYS A 219 21.23 17.16 11.47
CA LYS A 219 22.68 17.44 11.37
C LYS A 219 22.99 18.91 11.10
N ALA A 220 22.12 19.57 10.34
CA ALA A 220 22.24 21.00 10.04
C ALA A 220 21.80 21.91 11.20
N GLY A 221 21.36 21.36 12.34
CA GLY A 221 20.91 22.14 13.50
C GLY A 221 19.62 22.93 13.25
N LYS A 222 18.76 22.47 12.33
CA LYS A 222 17.48 23.11 12.04
C LYS A 222 16.49 22.93 13.19
N HIS A 223 15.54 23.85 13.30
CA HIS A 223 14.35 23.68 14.15
C HIS A 223 13.41 22.65 13.49
N VAL A 224 13.61 21.37 13.82
CA VAL A 224 12.85 20.27 13.22
C VAL A 224 11.52 20.08 13.97
N ILE A 225 10.42 20.39 13.29
CA ILE A 225 9.06 20.41 13.84
C ILE A 225 8.22 19.33 13.16
N ALA A 226 7.63 18.43 13.94
CA ALA A 226 6.69 17.43 13.42
C ALA A 226 5.25 17.94 13.42
N GLN A 227 4.48 17.53 12.41
CA GLN A 227 3.02 17.61 12.39
C GLN A 227 2.45 16.25 11.97
N ALA A 228 1.51 15.69 12.74
CA ALA A 228 0.97 14.36 12.48
C ALA A 228 -0.50 14.42 12.03
N ALA A 229 -0.83 13.69 10.96
CA ALA A 229 -2.19 13.61 10.44
C ALA A 229 -3.18 12.97 11.43
N PRO A 230 -4.49 13.20 11.27
CA PRO A 230 -5.51 12.62 12.14
C PRO A 230 -5.39 11.09 12.23
N ALA A 231 -5.35 10.38 11.09
CA ALA A 231 -5.42 8.92 11.05
C ALA A 231 -4.16 8.21 11.59
N VAL A 232 -3.00 8.87 11.63
CA VAL A 232 -1.75 8.27 12.11
C VAL A 232 -1.91 7.78 13.55
N ARG A 233 -2.57 8.56 14.41
CA ARG A 233 -2.78 8.20 15.82
C ARG A 233 -3.70 7.00 16.04
N ALA A 234 -4.47 6.61 15.03
CA ALA A 234 -5.43 5.51 15.10
C ALA A 234 -4.84 4.20 14.58
N ALA A 235 -3.89 4.28 13.63
CA ALA A 235 -3.29 3.11 12.98
C ALA A 235 -1.88 2.79 13.49
N LEU A 236 -1.09 3.79 13.91
CA LEU A 236 0.33 3.58 14.27
C LEU A 236 0.54 2.52 15.37
N GLY A 237 -0.44 2.32 16.26
CA GLY A 237 -0.36 1.30 17.30
C GLY A 237 -0.25 -0.13 16.75
N GLU A 238 -0.82 -0.41 15.58
CA GLU A 238 -0.83 -1.74 14.97
C GLU A 238 0.59 -2.25 14.70
N GLU A 239 1.48 -1.36 14.26
CA GLU A 239 2.91 -1.63 14.03
C GLU A 239 3.68 -1.98 15.32
N PHE A 240 3.10 -1.71 16.49
CA PHE A 240 3.65 -2.05 17.80
C PHE A 240 2.85 -3.17 18.50
N GLY A 241 2.02 -3.91 17.75
CA GLY A 241 1.24 -5.03 18.25
C GLY A 241 0.01 -4.64 19.08
N TYR A 242 -0.40 -3.37 19.07
CA TYR A 242 -1.68 -2.99 19.68
C TYR A 242 -2.85 -3.45 18.81
N PRO A 243 -4.02 -3.74 19.41
CA PRO A 243 -5.24 -4.04 18.65
C PRO A 243 -5.60 -2.92 17.66
N ILE A 244 -6.16 -3.29 16.51
CA ILE A 244 -6.63 -2.37 15.47
C ILE A 244 -7.55 -1.30 16.08
N GLY A 245 -7.30 -0.04 15.71
CA GLY A 245 -8.06 1.12 16.20
C GLY A 245 -7.69 1.61 17.60
N THR A 246 -6.64 1.06 18.22
CA THR A 246 -6.14 1.57 19.51
C THR A 246 -5.58 2.99 19.37
N PRO A 247 -6.12 4.01 20.06
CA PRO A 247 -5.61 5.36 19.97
C PRO A 247 -4.25 5.50 20.67
N VAL A 248 -3.25 5.98 19.94
CA VAL A 248 -1.88 6.16 20.43
C VAL A 248 -1.40 7.61 20.43
N THR A 249 -2.30 8.60 20.46
CA THR A 249 -1.97 10.04 20.34
C THR A 249 -0.87 10.50 21.29
N GLY A 250 -1.02 10.24 22.60
CA GLY A 250 -0.02 10.64 23.58
C GLY A 250 1.31 9.90 23.42
N LYS A 251 1.26 8.60 23.06
CA LYS A 251 2.44 7.77 22.83
C LYS A 251 3.22 8.24 21.60
N MET A 252 2.52 8.53 20.50
CA MET A 252 3.09 9.08 19.27
C MET A 252 3.79 10.41 19.55
N ALA A 253 3.11 11.33 20.23
CA ALA A 253 3.70 12.64 20.55
C ALA A 253 4.89 12.54 21.52
N ALA A 254 4.88 11.58 22.46
CA ALA A 254 6.00 11.31 23.34
C ALA A 254 7.20 10.69 22.57
N ALA A 255 6.93 9.76 21.65
CA ALA A 255 7.94 9.13 20.81
C ALA A 255 8.63 10.15 19.90
N MET A 256 7.87 11.03 19.23
CA MET A 256 8.45 12.10 18.40
C MET A 256 9.34 13.05 19.22
N ARG A 257 8.94 13.44 20.43
CA ARG A 257 9.83 14.24 21.30
C ARG A 257 11.13 13.49 21.65
N ARG A 258 11.05 12.19 21.92
CA ARG A 258 12.23 11.35 22.20
C ARG A 258 13.14 11.16 20.98
N LEU A 259 12.59 11.24 19.77
CA LEU A 259 13.35 11.24 18.51
C LEU A 259 14.06 12.58 18.24
N GLY A 260 13.86 13.61 19.07
CA GLY A 260 14.55 14.89 18.96
C GLY A 260 13.77 16.00 18.26
N PHE A 261 12.51 15.77 17.86
CA PHE A 261 11.66 16.84 17.33
C PHE A 261 11.44 17.93 18.39
N GLU A 262 11.76 19.18 18.05
CA GLU A 262 11.69 20.32 18.96
C GLU A 262 10.24 20.61 19.36
N ARG A 263 9.34 20.55 18.38
CA ARG A 263 7.90 20.67 18.56
C ARG A 263 7.18 19.55 17.82
N VAL A 264 6.07 19.13 18.39
CA VAL A 264 5.16 18.13 17.83
C VAL A 264 3.77 18.75 17.83
N TYR A 265 3.29 19.10 16.65
CA TYR A 265 1.98 19.66 16.42
C TYR A 265 1.03 18.64 15.77
N ASP A 266 -0.23 19.02 15.73
CA ASP A 266 -1.32 18.18 15.28
C ASP A 266 -1.94 18.78 14.03
N VAL A 267 -2.01 18.01 12.94
CA VAL A 267 -2.59 18.47 11.66
C VAL A 267 -4.08 18.76 11.78
N ASN A 268 -4.74 18.31 12.85
CA ASN A 268 -6.11 18.71 13.16
C ASN A 268 -6.25 20.24 13.28
N PHE A 269 -5.22 20.94 13.79
CA PHE A 269 -5.24 22.41 13.80
C PHE A 269 -5.21 22.98 12.38
N GLY A 270 -4.37 22.44 11.49
CA GLY A 270 -4.41 22.76 10.06
C GLY A 270 -5.76 22.44 9.41
N ALA A 271 -6.45 21.40 9.88
CA ALA A 271 -7.79 21.07 9.41
C ALA A 271 -8.81 22.12 9.87
N ASP A 272 -8.75 22.59 11.12
CA ASP A 272 -9.59 23.68 11.61
C ASP A 272 -9.37 24.96 10.78
N LEU A 273 -8.12 25.29 10.44
CA LEU A 273 -7.81 26.39 9.53
C LEU A 273 -8.40 26.18 8.13
N THR A 274 -8.33 24.95 7.62
CA THR A 274 -8.91 24.61 6.32
C THR A 274 -10.42 24.84 6.34
N ILE A 275 -11.11 24.43 7.42
CA ILE A 275 -12.55 24.64 7.57
C ILE A 275 -12.90 26.13 7.70
N MET A 276 -12.09 26.92 8.40
CA MET A 276 -12.31 28.37 8.51
C MET A 276 -12.30 29.04 7.14
N GLU A 277 -11.30 28.74 6.31
CA GLU A 277 -11.18 29.32 4.97
C GLU A 277 -12.21 28.72 4.01
N GLU A 278 -12.37 27.39 4.00
CA GLU A 278 -13.25 26.69 3.05
C GLU A 278 -14.72 26.95 3.36
N GLY A 279 -15.09 27.06 4.64
CA GLY A 279 -16.41 27.49 5.05
C GLY A 279 -16.71 28.94 4.67
N THR A 280 -15.73 29.83 4.82
CA THR A 280 -15.85 31.23 4.40
C THR A 280 -16.00 31.34 2.88
N GLU A 281 -15.20 30.59 2.13
CA GLU A 281 -15.27 30.51 0.67
C GLU A 281 -16.63 29.98 0.21
N LEU A 282 -17.15 28.93 0.84
CA LEU A 282 -18.47 28.39 0.52
C LEU A 282 -19.57 29.44 0.73
N LEU A 283 -19.55 30.14 1.87
CA LEU A 283 -20.52 31.19 2.16
C LEU A 283 -20.45 32.29 1.11
N HIS A 284 -19.25 32.76 0.77
CA HIS A 284 -19.04 33.76 -0.27
C HIS A 284 -19.60 33.30 -1.63
N ARG A 285 -19.27 32.08 -2.08
CA ARG A 285 -19.79 31.53 -3.35
C ARG A 285 -21.32 31.42 -3.37
N LEU A 286 -21.95 31.17 -2.21
CA LEU A 286 -23.41 31.08 -2.06
C LEU A 286 -24.10 32.45 -2.02
N THR A 287 -23.50 33.45 -1.37
CA THR A 287 -24.14 34.75 -1.13
C THR A 287 -23.80 35.81 -2.17
N GLU A 288 -22.56 35.83 -2.66
CA GLU A 288 -22.04 36.84 -3.58
C GLU A 288 -21.91 36.30 -5.02
N GLY A 289 -22.18 35.00 -5.21
CA GLY A 289 -22.04 34.30 -6.47
C GLY A 289 -20.65 33.69 -6.63
N GLY A 290 -20.60 32.52 -7.27
CA GLY A 290 -19.36 31.78 -7.49
C GLY A 290 -19.65 30.44 -8.17
N VAL A 291 -18.60 29.70 -8.47
CA VAL A 291 -18.72 28.39 -9.13
C VAL A 291 -19.20 27.35 -8.12
N LEU A 292 -20.33 26.70 -8.42
CA LEU A 292 -20.96 25.66 -7.60
C LEU A 292 -21.27 24.41 -8.44
N PRO A 293 -21.18 23.19 -7.87
CA PRO A 293 -20.87 22.89 -6.46
C PRO A 293 -19.41 23.19 -6.11
N MET A 294 -19.14 23.54 -4.85
CA MET A 294 -17.76 23.65 -4.37
C MET A 294 -17.27 22.27 -3.94
N ILE A 295 -16.06 21.90 -4.35
CA ILE A 295 -15.46 20.58 -4.12
C ILE A 295 -14.18 20.77 -3.31
N THR A 296 -13.96 19.92 -2.32
CA THR A 296 -12.77 19.99 -1.47
C THR A 296 -11.47 19.80 -2.25
N SER A 297 -10.41 20.50 -1.84
CA SER A 297 -9.06 20.45 -2.46
C SER A 297 -8.01 19.75 -1.57
N CYS A 298 -8.39 19.24 -0.40
CA CYS A 298 -7.43 18.81 0.62
C CYS A 298 -6.74 17.46 0.34
N SER A 299 -7.26 16.67 -0.61
CA SER A 299 -6.70 15.37 -1.00
C SER A 299 -5.92 15.51 -2.31
N PRO A 300 -4.58 15.34 -2.29
CA PRO A 300 -3.78 15.50 -3.50
C PRO A 300 -4.06 14.43 -4.55
N GLY A 301 -4.44 13.22 -4.13
CA GLY A 301 -4.88 12.18 -5.07
C GLY A 301 -6.16 12.59 -5.82
N TRP A 302 -7.06 13.31 -5.17
CA TRP A 302 -8.26 13.86 -5.81
C TRP A 302 -7.93 15.06 -6.72
N VAL A 303 -7.08 15.98 -6.27
CA VAL A 303 -6.64 17.12 -7.09
C VAL A 303 -5.99 16.62 -8.38
N ASN A 304 -5.03 15.69 -8.29
CA ASN A 304 -4.40 15.09 -9.48
C ASN A 304 -5.43 14.37 -10.36
N TYR A 305 -6.40 13.67 -9.76
CA TYR A 305 -7.46 13.00 -10.52
C TYR A 305 -8.30 14.00 -11.32
N ALA A 306 -8.67 15.13 -10.71
CA ALA A 306 -9.41 16.20 -11.36
C ALA A 306 -8.58 16.87 -12.46
N GLU A 307 -7.30 17.16 -12.22
CA GLU A 307 -6.41 17.75 -13.22
C GLU A 307 -6.24 16.86 -14.47
N TYR A 308 -6.13 15.55 -14.30
CA TYR A 308 -5.95 14.62 -15.42
C TYR A 308 -7.24 14.32 -16.19
N ASN A 309 -8.40 14.32 -15.53
CA ASN A 309 -9.64 13.78 -16.11
C ASN A 309 -10.80 14.80 -16.22
N TYR A 310 -10.77 15.88 -15.44
CA TYR A 310 -11.87 16.83 -15.27
C TYR A 310 -11.35 18.28 -15.18
N GLY A 311 -10.55 18.68 -16.16
CA GLY A 311 -9.93 20.01 -16.20
C GLY A 311 -10.96 21.16 -16.18
N ASP A 312 -12.14 20.93 -16.74
CA ASP A 312 -13.28 21.84 -16.73
C ASP A 312 -13.90 22.02 -15.32
N LEU A 313 -13.70 21.06 -14.42
CA LEU A 313 -14.18 21.12 -13.04
C LEU A 313 -13.17 21.75 -12.07
N LEU A 314 -11.96 22.12 -12.50
CA LEU A 314 -10.97 22.75 -11.61
C LEU A 314 -11.47 24.03 -10.92
N PRO A 315 -12.28 24.91 -11.56
CA PRO A 315 -12.86 26.07 -10.87
C PRO A 315 -13.82 25.71 -9.73
N HIS A 316 -14.31 24.46 -9.68
CA HIS A 316 -15.13 23.97 -8.58
C HIS A 316 -14.31 23.61 -7.33
N LEU A 317 -12.99 23.39 -7.47
CA LEU A 317 -12.14 23.12 -6.31
C LEU A 317 -12.07 24.34 -5.40
N SER A 318 -12.09 24.07 -4.10
CA SER A 318 -11.80 25.06 -3.06
C SER A 318 -10.40 25.62 -3.26
N SER A 319 -10.27 26.94 -3.13
CA SER A 319 -8.99 27.64 -3.19
C SER A 319 -8.10 27.35 -1.99
N CYS A 320 -8.69 26.77 -0.94
CA CYS A 320 -8.03 26.48 0.32
C CYS A 320 -6.89 25.47 0.14
N LYS A 321 -5.77 25.73 0.82
CA LYS A 321 -4.70 24.75 0.95
C LYS A 321 -5.18 23.57 1.79
N SER A 322 -4.56 22.41 1.62
CA SER A 322 -4.86 21.28 2.50
C SER A 322 -4.31 21.48 3.92
N PRO A 323 -4.80 20.72 4.92
CA PRO A 323 -4.45 20.90 6.32
C PRO A 323 -2.95 20.97 6.63
N HIS A 324 -2.15 20.07 6.04
CA HIS A 324 -0.69 20.04 6.31
C HIS A 324 0.07 21.18 5.61
N GLN A 325 -0.42 21.64 4.46
CA GLN A 325 0.13 22.80 3.74
C GLN A 325 -0.21 24.11 4.47
N MET A 326 -1.44 24.24 4.98
CA MET A 326 -1.85 25.38 5.82
C MET A 326 -1.00 25.45 7.08
N GLN A 327 -0.90 24.34 7.82
CA GLN A 327 -0.14 24.32 9.05
C GLN A 327 1.36 24.47 8.82
N GLY A 328 1.91 23.92 7.74
CA GLY A 328 3.28 24.19 7.32
C GLY A 328 3.52 25.68 7.10
N ALA A 329 2.59 26.37 6.42
CA ALA A 329 2.67 27.82 6.22
C ALA A 329 2.60 28.62 7.53
N ILE A 330 1.70 28.25 8.45
CA ILE A 330 1.59 28.88 9.78
C ILE A 330 2.83 28.65 10.64
N ILE A 331 3.42 27.46 10.59
CA ILE A 331 4.67 27.16 11.30
C ILE A 331 5.82 28.01 10.76
N LYS A 332 5.92 28.18 9.44
CA LYS A 332 6.97 29.01 8.80
C LYS A 332 6.73 30.52 8.90
N SER A 333 5.54 30.96 9.32
CA SER A 333 5.22 32.38 9.44
C SER A 333 4.98 32.75 10.90
N TRP A 334 3.75 32.58 11.39
CA TRP A 334 3.33 32.97 12.72
C TRP A 334 4.17 32.33 13.82
N TRP A 335 4.39 31.01 13.78
CA TRP A 335 5.18 30.34 14.82
C TRP A 335 6.63 30.84 14.86
N ALA A 336 7.27 30.94 13.70
CA ALA A 336 8.64 31.43 13.57
C ALA A 336 8.78 32.85 14.13
N GLN A 337 7.82 33.74 13.83
CA GLN A 337 7.75 35.08 14.38
C GLN A 337 7.59 35.08 15.91
N GLN A 338 6.65 34.30 16.45
CA GLN A 338 6.41 34.23 17.90
C GLN A 338 7.61 33.69 18.69
N HIS A 339 8.48 32.90 18.05
CA HIS A 339 9.66 32.31 18.67
C HIS A 339 10.97 33.04 18.30
N ASN A 340 10.89 34.14 17.53
CA ASN A 340 12.05 34.88 17.03
C ASN A 340 13.07 33.99 16.29
N VAL A 341 12.56 33.09 15.45
CA VAL A 341 13.31 32.15 14.62
C VAL A 341 13.21 32.56 13.15
N ASP A 342 14.32 32.49 12.40
CA ASP A 342 14.30 32.70 10.95
C ASP A 342 13.57 31.52 10.26
N PRO A 343 12.53 31.77 9.44
CA PRO A 343 11.79 30.70 8.72
C PRO A 343 12.66 29.74 7.91
N LYS A 344 13.85 30.16 7.45
CA LYS A 344 14.81 29.33 6.71
C LYS A 344 15.47 28.26 7.59
N ASP A 345 15.45 28.45 8.90
CA ASP A 345 16.03 27.55 9.89
C ASP A 345 15.02 26.57 10.47
N VAL A 346 13.75 26.70 10.11
CA VAL A 346 12.70 25.73 10.45
C VAL A 346 12.63 24.63 9.39
N PHE A 347 12.52 23.37 9.81
CA PHE A 347 12.25 22.23 8.94
C PHE A 347 10.98 21.52 9.43
N VAL A 348 9.92 21.52 8.61
CA VAL A 348 8.62 20.97 8.99
C VAL A 348 8.49 19.56 8.42
N VAL A 349 8.18 18.59 9.27
CA VAL A 349 8.02 17.18 8.93
C VAL A 349 6.55 16.79 9.08
N SER A 350 5.94 16.40 7.97
CA SER A 350 4.58 15.89 7.92
C SER A 350 4.57 14.36 8.05
N VAL A 351 3.93 13.83 9.10
CA VAL A 351 3.69 12.39 9.25
C VAL A 351 2.28 12.09 8.76
N MET A 352 2.19 11.44 7.60
CA MET A 352 0.95 11.29 6.83
C MET A 352 0.65 9.82 6.53
N PRO A 353 -0.61 9.39 6.53
CA PRO A 353 -1.04 8.06 6.10
C PRO A 353 -1.17 7.97 4.57
N CYS A 354 -0.47 8.82 3.82
CA CYS A 354 -0.70 9.04 2.40
C CYS A 354 0.61 9.37 1.69
N VAL A 355 0.91 8.61 0.63
CA VAL A 355 2.13 8.83 -0.17
C VAL A 355 1.97 9.99 -1.16
N ALA A 356 0.74 10.29 -1.62
CA ALA A 356 0.47 11.45 -2.47
C ALA A 356 0.79 12.79 -1.77
N LYS A 357 0.78 12.82 -0.43
CA LYS A 357 1.20 14.00 0.36
C LYS A 357 2.69 14.34 0.23
N LYS A 358 3.50 13.45 -0.37
CA LYS A 358 4.91 13.73 -0.70
C LYS A 358 5.06 14.51 -2.01
N PHE A 359 4.03 14.46 -2.87
CA PHE A 359 3.99 15.23 -4.10
C PHE A 359 3.44 16.65 -3.87
N GLU A 360 2.46 16.77 -2.98
CA GLU A 360 1.85 18.05 -2.57
C GLU A 360 2.74 18.89 -1.67
#